data_AF-A0A128A4S6-F1
#
_entry.id   AF-A0A128A4S6-F1
#
_cell.length_a   1.000
_cell.length_b   1.000
_cell.length_c   1.000
_cell.angle_alpha   90.00
_cell.angle_beta   90.00
_cell.angle_gamma   90.00
#
_symmetry.space_group_name_H-M   'P 1'
#
loop_
_entity.id
_entity.type
_entity.pdbx_description
1 polymer ?
#
loop_
_entity_poly.entity_id
_entity_poly.type
_entity_poly.pdbx_seq_one_letter_code
_entity_poly.pdbx_strand_id
1 'polypeptide(L)'
;MKRKVLEIIHWSVIIFLISSVLVFVIEVGPLLNPDDIIVKDNHILFCQEGNCVKLGEKIYWTFVEIFAVEIVVGALALVAIREEISLEKRVKDHNL
;
A
#
# COMPACT_ATOMS: atom_id res chain seq x y z
N MET A 1 17.35 6.95 -22.91
CA MET A 1 16.22 7.61 -22.23
C MET A 1 15.24 6.58 -21.66
N LYS A 2 14.73 5.64 -22.48
CA LYS A 2 13.84 4.53 -22.05
C LYS A 2 14.31 3.72 -20.82
N ARG A 3 15.60 3.35 -20.78
CA ARG A 3 16.17 2.59 -19.65
C ARG A 3 16.13 3.36 -18.32
N LYS A 4 16.30 4.68 -18.38
CA LYS A 4 16.23 5.57 -17.21
C LYS A 4 14.81 5.72 -16.68
N VAL A 5 13.80 5.80 -17.56
CA VAL A 5 12.39 5.90 -17.15
C VAL A 5 11.93 4.62 -16.47
N LEU A 6 12.28 3.46 -17.04
CA LEU A 6 11.95 2.15 -16.44
C LEU A 6 12.63 1.96 -15.07
N GLU A 7 13.89 2.38 -14.94
CA GLU A 7 14.61 2.39 -13.65
C GLU A 7 13.91 3.29 -12.62
N ILE A 8 13.46 4.49 -13.02
CA ILE A 8 12.73 5.40 -12.13
C ILE A 8 11.43 4.76 -11.66
N ILE A 9 10.62 4.21 -12.58
CA ILE A 9 9.35 3.54 -12.23
C ILE A 9 9.63 2.37 -11.27
N HIS A 10 10.64 1.56 -11.56
CA HIS A 10 11.01 0.42 -10.71
C HIS A 10 11.39 0.87 -9.28
N TRP A 11 12.25 1.89 -9.16
CA TRP A 11 12.63 2.43 -7.85
C TRP A 11 11.46 3.09 -7.12
N SER A 12 10.57 3.79 -7.82
CA SER A 12 9.36 4.36 -7.22
C SER A 12 8.44 3.28 -6.65
N VAL A 13 8.27 2.16 -7.36
CA VAL A 13 7.49 1.01 -6.86
C VAL A 13 8.16 0.38 -5.63
N ILE A 14 9.48 0.21 -5.63
CA ILE A 14 10.22 -0.33 -4.47
C ILE A 14 10.04 0.57 -3.25
N ILE A 15 10.25 1.88 -3.40
CA ILE A 15 10.09 2.84 -2.30
C ILE A 15 8.67 2.78 -1.76
N PHE A 16 7.68 2.75 -2.63
CA PHE A 16 6.28 2.66 -2.25
C PHE A 16 5.94 1.37 -1.46
N LEU A 17 6.47 0.21 -1.88
CA LEU A 17 6.30 -1.05 -1.15
C LEU A 17 6.94 -0.97 0.25
N ILE A 18 8.16 -0.43 0.35
CA ILE A 18 8.85 -0.27 1.64
C ILE A 18 8.06 0.67 2.55
N SER A 19 7.57 1.80 2.04
CA SER A 19 6.75 2.74 2.80
C SER A 19 5.45 2.09 3.29
N SER A 20 4.82 1.23 2.49
CA SER A 20 3.59 0.52 2.86
C SER A 20 3.82 -0.46 4.02
N VAL A 21 4.93 -1.20 3.97
CA VAL A 21 5.36 -2.06 5.10
C VAL A 21 5.67 -1.22 6.35
N LEU A 22 6.31 -0.05 6.19
CA LEU A 22 6.63 0.83 7.31
C LEU A 22 5.36 1.36 7.99
N VAL A 23 4.37 1.82 7.21
CA VAL A 23 3.07 2.25 7.74
C VAL A 23 2.35 1.10 8.43
N PHE A 24 2.37 -0.10 7.85
CA PHE A 24 1.82 -1.29 8.50
C PHE A 24 2.45 -1.52 9.89
N VAL A 25 3.78 -1.48 9.98
CA VAL A 25 4.48 -1.67 11.26
C VAL A 25 4.18 -0.55 12.25
N ILE A 26 4.04 0.70 11.80
CA ILE A 26 3.73 1.84 12.68
C ILE A 26 2.29 1.79 13.20
N GLU A 27 1.33 1.40 12.36
CA GLU A 27 -0.10 1.37 12.73
C GLU A 27 -0.47 0.08 13.48
N VAL A 28 0.09 -1.07 13.08
CA VAL A 28 -0.19 -2.38 13.68
C VAL A 28 0.79 -2.72 14.80
N GLY A 29 2.02 -2.20 14.77
CA GLY A 29 3.03 -2.45 15.81
C GLY A 29 2.55 -2.08 17.22
N PRO A 30 1.93 -0.91 17.43
CA PRO A 30 1.31 -0.56 18.72
C PRO A 30 0.19 -1.51 19.14
N LEU A 31 -0.53 -2.13 18.19
CA LEU A 31 -1.53 -3.16 18.48
C LEU A 31 -0.93 -4.43 19.11
N LEU A 32 0.40 -4.60 19.03
CA LEU A 32 1.12 -5.70 19.67
C LEU A 32 1.55 -5.38 21.10
N ASN A 33 1.31 -4.16 21.60
CA ASN A 33 1.55 -3.84 22.99
C ASN A 33 0.53 -4.60 23.86
N PRO A 34 0.96 -5.59 24.65
CA PRO A 34 0.04 -6.44 25.39
C PRO A 34 -0.76 -5.68 26.45
N ASP A 35 -0.25 -4.53 26.93
CA ASP A 35 -0.92 -3.68 27.92
C ASP A 35 -2.19 -3.02 27.36
N ASP A 36 -2.26 -2.83 26.03
CA ASP A 36 -3.39 -2.23 25.33
C ASP A 36 -4.42 -3.29 24.88
N ILE A 37 -4.16 -4.59 25.13
CA ILE A 37 -5.02 -5.69 24.74
C ILE A 37 -5.86 -6.16 25.95
N ILE A 38 -7.18 -6.02 25.83
CA ILE A 38 -8.12 -6.42 26.88
C ILE A 38 -9.05 -7.51 26.36
N VAL A 39 -9.19 -8.61 27.11
CA VAL A 39 -10.18 -9.65 26.83
C VAL A 39 -11.43 -9.40 27.66
N LYS A 40 -12.56 -9.11 27.01
CA LYS A 40 -13.84 -8.84 27.68
C LYS A 40 -15.01 -9.42 26.89
N ASP A 41 -15.94 -10.09 27.57
CA ASP A 41 -17.18 -10.63 26.99
C ASP A 41 -16.93 -11.46 25.71
N ASN A 42 -15.93 -12.36 25.74
CA ASN A 42 -15.45 -13.17 24.60
C ASN A 42 -14.90 -12.37 23.40
N HIS A 43 -14.59 -11.09 23.57
CA HIS A 43 -13.94 -10.26 22.56
C HIS A 43 -12.51 -9.91 22.97
N ILE A 44 -11.63 -9.83 21.98
CA ILE A 44 -10.30 -9.22 22.13
C ILE A 44 -10.41 -7.77 21.68
N LEU A 45 -10.19 -6.85 22.60
CA LEU A 45 -10.28 -5.41 22.40
C LEU A 45 -8.87 -4.83 22.39
N PHE A 46 -8.64 -3.87 21.51
CA PHE A 46 -7.50 -2.97 21.56
C PHE A 46 -7.97 -1.64 22.13
N CYS A 47 -7.38 -1.22 23.24
CA CYS A 47 -7.76 -0.03 23.98
C CYS A 47 -6.59 0.94 24.07
N GLN A 48 -6.74 2.12 23.48
CA GLN A 48 -5.71 3.18 23.51
C GLN A 48 -6.37 4.49 23.91
N GLU A 49 -5.77 5.21 24.87
CA GLU A 49 -6.25 6.52 25.33
C GLU A 49 -7.74 6.54 25.76
N GLY A 50 -8.23 5.43 26.31
CA GLY A 50 -9.62 5.30 26.76
C GLY A 50 -10.63 4.93 25.67
N ASN A 51 -10.20 4.78 24.41
CA ASN A 51 -11.02 4.27 23.31
C ASN A 51 -10.69 2.80 23.03
N CYS A 52 -11.72 1.96 22.98
CA CYS A 52 -11.57 0.53 22.71
C CYS A 52 -12.25 0.13 21.40
N VAL A 53 -11.55 -0.63 20.57
CA VAL A 53 -12.06 -1.20 19.32
C VAL A 53 -11.82 -2.71 19.31
N LYS A 54 -12.61 -3.47 18.55
CA LYS A 54 -12.34 -4.90 18.37
C LYS A 54 -11.02 -5.07 17.63
N LEU A 55 -10.08 -5.81 18.22
CA LEU A 55 -8.73 -5.97 17.68
C LEU A 55 -8.76 -6.54 16.25
N GLY A 56 -9.59 -7.55 16.01
CA GLY A 56 -9.75 -8.14 14.67
C GLY A 56 -10.32 -7.18 13.62
N GLU A 57 -11.19 -6.25 14.03
CA GLU A 57 -11.76 -5.23 13.15
C GLU A 57 -10.72 -4.14 12.82
N LYS A 58 -9.96 -3.69 13.82
CA LYS A 58 -8.87 -2.73 13.63
C LYS A 58 -7.79 -3.27 12.69
N ILE A 59 -7.35 -4.52 12.90
CA ILE A 59 -6.37 -5.19 12.03
C ILE A 59 -6.91 -5.32 10.60
N TYR A 60 -8.17 -5.74 10.44
CA TYR A 60 -8.80 -5.91 9.13
C TYR A 60 -8.87 -4.59 8.35
N TRP A 61 -9.33 -3.50 8.99
CA TRP A 61 -9.42 -2.19 8.33
C TRP A 61 -8.06 -1.63 7.94
N THR A 62 -7.06 -1.70 8.83
CA THR A 62 -5.69 -1.28 8.51
C THR A 62 -5.10 -2.08 7.36
N PHE A 63 -5.37 -3.40 7.30
CA PHE A 63 -4.96 -4.24 6.18
C PHE A 63 -5.66 -3.85 4.87
N VAL A 64 -6.97 -3.62 4.90
CA VAL A 64 -7.75 -3.22 3.72
C VAL A 64 -7.30 -1.87 3.18
N GLU A 65 -7.05 -0.88 4.05
CA GLU A 65 -6.58 0.44 3.64
C GLU A 65 -5.22 0.36 2.92
N ILE A 66 -4.27 -0.38 3.48
CA ILE A 66 -2.95 -0.55 2.88
C ILE A 66 -3.05 -1.26 1.52
N PHE A 67 -3.82 -2.35 1.45
CA PHE A 67 -3.98 -3.12 0.22
C PHE A 67 -4.71 -2.33 -0.89
N ALA A 68 -5.70 -1.51 -0.51
CA ALA A 68 -6.40 -0.66 -1.47
C ALA A 68 -5.47 0.38 -2.10
N VAL A 69 -4.60 1.01 -1.31
CA VAL A 69 -3.60 1.97 -1.80
C VAL A 69 -2.60 1.27 -2.73
N GLU A 70 -2.15 0.07 -2.37
CA GLU A 70 -1.23 -0.73 -3.21
C GLU A 70 -1.83 -1.11 -4.57
N ILE A 71 -3.09 -1.54 -4.60
CA ILE A 71 -3.80 -1.87 -5.85
C ILE A 71 -3.94 -0.64 -6.74
N VAL A 72 -4.32 0.51 -6.17
CA VAL A 72 -4.49 1.76 -6.94
C VAL A 72 -3.17 2.21 -7.55
N VAL A 73 -2.08 2.21 -6.77
CA VAL A 73 -0.75 2.60 -7.25
C VAL A 73 -0.23 1.63 -8.31
N GLY A 74 -0.40 0.32 -8.11
CA GLY A 74 -0.06 -0.71 -9.09
C GLY A 74 -0.82 -0.55 -10.40
N ALA A 75 -2.12 -0.24 -10.34
CA ALA A 75 -2.95 0.00 -11.52
C ALA A 75 -2.51 1.26 -12.29
N LEU A 76 -2.21 2.35 -11.58
CA LEU A 76 -1.72 3.59 -12.19
C LEU A 76 -0.37 3.39 -12.89
N ALA A 77 0.54 2.62 -12.30
CA ALA A 77 1.81 2.28 -12.92
C ALA A 77 1.63 1.48 -14.23
N LEU A 78 0.71 0.50 -14.24
CA LEU A 78 0.40 -0.26 -15.45
C LEU A 78 -0.22 0.60 -16.56
N VAL A 79 -1.09 1.55 -16.20
CA VAL A 79 -1.66 2.52 -17.15
C VAL A 79 -0.58 3.42 -17.75
N ALA A 80 0.34 3.93 -16.91
CA ALA A 80 1.45 4.76 -17.38
C ALA A 80 2.36 4.00 -18.37
N ILE A 81 2.71 2.75 -18.06
CA ILE A 81 3.50 1.89 -18.95
C ILE A 81 2.77 1.64 -20.26
N ARG A 82 1.45 1.38 -20.21
CA ARG A 82 0.63 1.13 -21.40
C ARG A 82 0.57 2.35 -22.32
N GLU A 83 0.38 3.55 -21.76
CA GLU A 83 0.37 4.80 -22.53
C GLU A 83 1.73 5.06 -23.20
N GLU A 84 2.84 4.82 -22.49
CA GLU A 84 4.19 4.95 -23.05
C GLU A 84 4.42 4.01 -24.25
N ILE A 85 4.04 2.73 -24.12
CA ILE A 85 4.13 1.76 -25.23
C ILE A 85 3.26 2.18 -26.42
N SER A 86 2.05 2.69 -26.16
CA SER A 86 1.12 3.18 -27.19
C SER A 86 1.66 4.39 -27.96
N LEU A 87 2.25 5.35 -27.24
CA LEU A 87 2.94 6.51 -27.82
C LEU A 87 4.12 6.09 -28.70
N GLU A 88 4.96 5.15 -28.24
CA GLU A 88 6.07 4.65 -29.03
C GLU A 88 5.62 4.01 -30.34
N LYS A 89 4.52 3.27 -30.31
CA LYS A 89 3.94 2.66 -31.51
C LYS A 89 3.45 3.72 -32.50
N ARG A 90 2.70 4.72 -32.02
CA ARG A 90 2.21 5.84 -32.86
C ARG A 90 3.34 6.63 -33.53
N VAL A 91 4.44 6.87 -32.82
CA VAL A 91 5.61 7.59 -33.37
C VAL A 91 6.32 6.76 -34.45
N LYS A 92 6.42 5.43 -34.28
CA LYS A 92 7.01 4.57 -35.31
C LYS A 92 6.16 4.50 -36.58
N ASP A 93 4.85 4.42 -36.42
CA ASP A 93 3.92 4.28 -37.55
C ASP A 93 3.79 5.58 -38.38
N HIS A 94 4.12 6.76 -37.83
CA HIS A 94 4.12 8.05 -38.55
C HIS A 94 5.42 8.37 -39.29
N ASN A 95 6.52 7.65 -39.01
CA ASN A 95 7.84 7.86 -39.64
C ASN A 95 8.12 6.85 -40.78
N LEU A 96 7.11 6.08 -41.19
CA LEU A 96 7.11 5.14 -42.32
C LEU A 96 6.10 5.63 -43.38
#